data_AF-A0A5D3E9M9-F1
#
_entry.id   AF-A0A5D3E9M9-F1
#
_cell.length_a   1.000
_cell.length_b   1.000
_cell.length_c   1.000
_cell.angle_alpha   90.00
_cell.angle_beta   90.00
_cell.angle_gamma   90.00
#
_symmetry.space_group_name_H-M   'P 1'
#
loop_
_entity.id
_entity.type
_entity.pdbx_description
1 polymer ?
#
loop_
_entity_poly.entity_id
_entity_poly.type
_entity_poly.pdbx_seq_one_letter_code
_entity_poly.pdbx_strand_id
1 'polypeptide(L)'
;MGYYKRMSELRSEVRRYNAARRRAEKLSEAPSSRLIHIDTVSEVERYNVAKDADRLMAFNKEIEQWQDSVAEQVKSLVSTRSSRVAEGLKPKAYTDKYGLINRLGFSFPRHGVYIHKGAGRGHGGFTGSKWSYVKRTRGIEVDTGIIRHTNPDSLGEQNSGGRLAFRWFDPVIKSRLPELADICMRHFDTMLIDATRIFIEK
;
A
#
# COMPACT_ATOMS: atom_id res chain seq x y z
N MET A 1 31.40 -7.58 21.46
CA MET A 1 30.00 -7.71 21.96
C MET A 1 29.05 -6.55 21.58
N GLY A 2 29.41 -5.61 20.68
CA GLY A 2 28.65 -4.36 20.51
C GLY A 2 27.69 -4.23 19.31
N TYR A 3 27.86 -4.98 18.22
CA TYR A 3 27.05 -4.81 17.00
C TYR A 3 25.73 -5.60 17.05
N TYR A 4 25.81 -6.90 17.37
CA TYR A 4 24.63 -7.78 17.46
C TYR A 4 23.65 -7.39 18.57
N LYS A 5 24.14 -6.85 19.70
CA LYS A 5 23.29 -6.35 20.79
C LYS A 5 22.48 -5.11 20.35
N ARG A 6 23.13 -4.13 19.71
CA ARG A 6 22.48 -2.94 19.14
C ARG A 6 21.43 -3.29 18.07
N MET A 7 21.73 -4.24 17.18
CA MET A 7 20.76 -4.71 16.19
C MET A 7 19.58 -5.46 16.82
N SER A 8 19.83 -6.21 17.90
CA SER A 8 18.77 -6.88 18.67
C SER A 8 17.86 -5.86 19.37
N GLU A 9 18.44 -4.82 19.98
CA GLU A 9 17.73 -3.71 20.63
C GLU A 9 16.87 -2.94 19.63
N LEU A 10 17.43 -2.52 18.48
CA LEU A 10 16.70 -1.91 17.36
C LEU A 10 15.55 -2.80 16.87
N ARG A 11 15.77 -4.11 16.70
CA ARG A 11 14.70 -5.06 16.32
C ARG A 11 13.60 -5.15 17.38
N SER A 12 13.96 -5.07 18.66
CA SER A 12 13.00 -5.12 19.77
C SER A 12 12.17 -3.84 19.83
N GLU A 13 12.78 -2.69 19.56
CA GLU A 13 12.11 -1.39 19.51
C GLU A 13 11.19 -1.29 18.30
N VAL A 14 11.64 -1.66 17.10
CA VAL A 14 10.81 -1.70 15.90
C VAL A 14 9.63 -2.66 16.07
N ARG A 15 9.81 -3.81 16.73
CA ARG A 15 8.71 -4.73 17.05
C ARG A 15 7.74 -4.13 18.06
N ARG A 16 8.25 -3.52 19.15
CA ARG A 16 7.41 -2.85 20.16
C ARG A 16 6.63 -1.70 19.56
N TYR A 17 7.27 -0.85 18.76
CA TYR A 17 6.65 0.26 18.03
C TYR A 17 5.55 -0.24 17.09
N ASN A 18 5.84 -1.22 16.24
CA ASN A 18 4.83 -1.79 15.32
C ASN A 18 3.68 -2.47 16.05
N ALA A 19 3.93 -3.12 17.19
CA ALA A 19 2.88 -3.75 18.01
C ALA A 19 2.00 -2.71 18.72
N ALA A 20 2.61 -1.67 19.28
CA ALA A 20 1.90 -0.53 19.87
C ALA A 20 1.07 0.20 18.81
N ARG A 21 1.62 0.39 17.61
CA ARG A 21 0.91 1.00 16.47
C ARG A 21 -0.28 0.18 16.03
N ARG A 22 -0.15 -1.14 15.86
CA ARG A 22 -1.30 -2.01 15.53
C ARG A 22 -2.37 -2.03 16.63
N ARG A 23 -1.96 -1.92 17.91
CA ARG A 23 -2.91 -1.77 19.02
C ARG A 23 -3.61 -0.42 18.95
N ALA A 24 -2.88 0.67 18.73
CA ALA A 24 -3.45 2.00 18.54
C ALA A 24 -4.38 2.07 17.33
N GLU A 25 -4.01 1.47 16.19
CA GLU A 25 -4.84 1.36 14.98
C GLU A 25 -6.10 0.51 15.23
N LYS A 26 -6.05 -0.50 16.11
CA LYS A 26 -7.22 -1.30 16.53
C LYS A 26 -8.11 -0.57 17.54
N LEU A 27 -7.54 0.28 18.38
CA LEU A 27 -8.24 1.05 19.41
C LEU A 27 -8.81 2.35 18.85
N SER A 28 -8.20 2.91 17.80
CA SER A 28 -8.80 3.96 17.01
C SER A 28 -9.87 3.36 16.13
N GLU A 29 -11.08 3.91 16.10
CA GLU A 29 -12.10 3.59 15.08
C GLU A 29 -11.65 3.96 13.64
N ALA A 30 -10.43 4.49 13.48
CA ALA A 30 -9.87 4.84 12.20
C ALA A 30 -9.61 3.60 11.34
N PRO A 31 -10.07 3.56 10.09
CA PRO A 31 -9.99 2.38 9.24
C PRO A 31 -8.53 1.95 9.00
N SER A 32 -8.21 0.69 9.32
CA SER A 32 -6.86 0.11 9.19
C SER A 32 -6.40 -0.08 7.74
N SER A 33 -7.20 0.35 6.77
CA SER A 33 -7.01 0.13 5.36
C SER A 33 -5.99 1.12 4.78
N ARG A 34 -5.07 0.64 3.94
CA ARG A 34 -4.18 1.50 3.14
C ARG A 34 -4.96 2.11 1.98
N LEU A 35 -5.80 3.09 2.28
CA LEU A 35 -6.64 3.80 1.31
C LEU A 35 -6.32 5.30 1.37
N ILE A 36 -6.60 5.97 0.26
CA ILE A 36 -6.80 7.41 0.24
C ILE A 36 -8.25 7.65 0.65
N HIS A 37 -8.44 8.47 1.67
CA HIS A 37 -9.76 8.91 2.11
C HIS A 37 -10.07 10.27 1.50
N ILE A 38 -11.28 10.42 1.00
CA ILE A 38 -11.80 11.65 0.42
C ILE A 38 -13.14 11.89 1.11
N ASP A 39 -13.11 12.66 2.19
CA ASP A 39 -14.27 12.85 3.05
C ASP A 39 -14.51 14.36 3.25
N THR A 40 -15.77 14.77 3.28
CA THR A 40 -16.18 16.12 3.69
C THR A 40 -16.71 16.09 5.12
N VAL A 41 -16.49 17.17 5.85
CA VAL A 41 -17.06 17.39 7.19
C VAL A 41 -18.58 17.63 7.15
N SER A 42 -19.14 18.00 6.00
CA SER A 42 -20.55 18.37 5.84
C SER A 42 -21.38 17.21 5.28
N GLU A 43 -22.25 16.62 6.10
CA GLU A 43 -23.22 15.63 5.63
C GLU A 43 -24.26 16.22 4.68
N VAL A 44 -24.63 17.49 4.88
CA VAL A 44 -25.58 18.21 4.03
C VAL A 44 -25.03 18.39 2.62
N GLU A 45 -23.74 18.70 2.49
CA GLU A 45 -23.09 18.87 1.17
C GLU A 45 -23.08 17.55 0.39
N ARG A 46 -22.74 16.43 1.04
CA ARG A 46 -22.84 15.08 0.43
C ARG A 46 -24.25 14.77 -0.02
N TYR A 47 -25.23 15.03 0.84
CA TYR A 47 -26.64 14.79 0.51
C TYR A 47 -27.09 15.63 -0.70
N ASN A 48 -26.71 16.91 -0.75
CA ASN A 48 -27.07 17.79 -1.86
C ASN A 48 -26.44 17.34 -3.18
N VAL A 49 -25.18 16.93 -3.16
CA VAL A 49 -24.51 16.37 -4.36
C VAL A 49 -25.15 15.04 -4.76
N ALA A 50 -25.44 14.16 -3.81
CA ALA A 50 -26.05 12.87 -4.11
C ALA A 50 -27.50 12.97 -4.62
N LYS A 51 -28.21 14.04 -4.26
CA LYS A 51 -29.54 14.35 -4.80
C LYS A 51 -29.47 14.75 -6.27
N ASP A 52 -28.37 15.35 -6.69
CA ASP A 52 -28.08 15.68 -8.08
C ASP A 52 -27.34 14.51 -8.76
N ALA A 53 -28.09 13.65 -9.44
CA ALA A 53 -27.55 12.45 -10.07
C ALA A 53 -26.46 12.77 -11.10
N ASP A 54 -26.58 13.88 -11.84
CA ASP A 54 -25.61 14.27 -12.86
C ASP A 54 -24.30 14.71 -12.21
N ARG A 55 -24.37 15.52 -11.14
CA ARG A 55 -23.18 15.93 -10.38
C ARG A 55 -22.50 14.75 -9.69
N LEU A 56 -23.28 13.84 -9.10
CA LEU A 56 -22.78 12.61 -8.49
C LEU A 56 -22.03 11.74 -9.52
N MET A 57 -22.64 11.50 -10.68
CA MET A 57 -22.01 10.72 -11.76
C MET A 57 -20.76 11.41 -12.29
N ALA A 58 -20.78 12.73 -12.48
CA ALA A 58 -19.63 13.49 -12.94
C ALA A 58 -18.46 13.38 -11.97
N PHE A 59 -18.69 13.58 -10.68
CA PHE A 59 -17.67 13.43 -9.64
C PHE A 59 -17.08 12.02 -9.63
N ASN A 60 -17.92 10.99 -9.54
CA ASN A 60 -17.43 9.60 -9.49
C ASN A 60 -16.64 9.24 -10.75
N LYS A 61 -17.10 9.66 -11.92
CA LYS A 61 -16.42 9.41 -13.19
C LYS A 61 -15.03 10.06 -13.24
N GLU A 62 -14.90 11.30 -12.79
CA GLU A 62 -13.60 11.99 -12.76
C GLU A 62 -12.63 11.30 -11.78
N ILE A 63 -13.13 10.86 -10.62
CA ILE A 63 -12.34 10.12 -9.65
C ILE A 63 -11.88 8.76 -10.20
N GLU A 64 -12.75 8.02 -10.87
CA GLU A 64 -12.42 6.75 -11.52
C GLU A 64 -11.38 6.95 -12.63
N GLN A 65 -11.57 7.95 -13.49
CA GLN A 65 -10.61 8.30 -14.55
C GLN A 65 -9.22 8.64 -13.98
N TRP A 66 -9.17 9.43 -12.91
CA TRP A 66 -7.93 9.72 -12.20
C TRP A 66 -7.30 8.42 -11.67
N GLN A 67 -8.08 7.57 -11.02
CA GLN A 67 -7.59 6.34 -10.42
C GLN A 67 -7.04 5.35 -11.46
N ASP A 68 -7.73 5.22 -12.59
CA ASP A 68 -7.31 4.37 -13.71
C ASP A 68 -6.04 4.90 -14.36
N SER A 69 -5.94 6.21 -14.60
CA SER A 69 -4.74 6.83 -15.15
C SER A 69 -3.52 6.66 -14.23
N VAL A 70 -3.72 6.78 -12.91
CA VAL A 70 -2.69 6.48 -11.92
C VAL A 70 -2.30 4.99 -11.98
N ALA A 71 -3.28 4.09 -12.05
CA ALA A 71 -3.02 2.65 -12.13
C ALA A 71 -2.23 2.27 -13.39
N GLU A 72 -2.53 2.87 -14.54
CA GLU A 72 -1.78 2.66 -15.79
C GLU A 72 -0.33 3.10 -15.68
N GLN A 73 -0.07 4.28 -15.10
CA GLN A 73 1.29 4.78 -14.88
C GLN A 73 2.07 3.89 -13.91
N VAL A 74 1.42 3.42 -12.85
CA VAL A 74 2.01 2.47 -11.88
C VAL A 74 2.30 1.13 -12.55
N LYS A 75 1.39 0.61 -13.39
CA LYS A 75 1.57 -0.63 -14.17
C LYS A 75 2.75 -0.53 -15.11
N SER A 76 2.83 0.55 -15.89
CA SER A 76 3.91 0.74 -16.86
C SER A 76 5.26 0.75 -16.15
N LEU A 77 5.37 1.46 -15.01
CA LEU A 77 6.61 1.54 -14.26
C LEU A 77 7.02 0.18 -13.66
N VAL A 78 6.10 -0.53 -12.98
CA VAL A 78 6.44 -1.80 -12.31
C VAL A 78 6.65 -2.95 -13.29
N SER A 79 6.07 -2.89 -14.49
CA SER A 79 6.24 -3.93 -15.52
C SER A 79 7.72 -4.15 -15.90
N THR A 80 8.54 -3.10 -15.82
CA THR A 80 10.00 -3.15 -16.03
C THR A 80 10.73 -4.07 -15.04
N ARG A 81 10.13 -4.35 -13.88
CA ARG A 81 10.69 -5.23 -12.84
C ARG A 81 9.87 -6.49 -12.61
N SER A 82 8.56 -6.44 -12.82
CA SER A 82 7.66 -7.58 -12.65
C SER A 82 6.34 -7.42 -13.41
N SER A 83 6.17 -8.21 -14.47
CA SER A 83 4.89 -8.34 -15.17
C SER A 83 3.77 -8.82 -14.25
N ARG A 84 4.06 -9.79 -13.37
CA ARG A 84 3.09 -10.33 -12.39
C ARG A 84 2.52 -9.26 -11.46
N VAL A 85 3.34 -8.30 -11.02
CA VAL A 85 2.86 -7.19 -10.19
C VAL A 85 2.00 -6.24 -11.01
N ALA A 86 2.40 -5.92 -12.24
CA ALA A 86 1.62 -5.06 -13.14
C ALA A 86 0.26 -5.68 -13.48
N GLU A 87 0.22 -6.95 -13.88
CA GLU A 87 -1.01 -7.70 -14.18
C GLU A 87 -1.93 -7.82 -12.96
N GLY A 88 -1.36 -7.99 -11.78
CA GLY A 88 -2.10 -8.07 -10.53
C GLY A 88 -2.53 -6.72 -9.95
N LEU A 89 -2.05 -5.60 -10.49
CA LEU A 89 -2.42 -4.26 -10.02
C LEU A 89 -3.84 -3.91 -10.45
N LYS A 90 -4.72 -3.69 -9.46
CA LYS A 90 -6.11 -3.31 -9.68
C LYS A 90 -6.47 -2.08 -8.84
N PRO A 91 -6.93 -0.98 -9.45
CA PRO A 91 -7.53 0.11 -8.70
C PRO A 91 -8.83 -0.38 -8.03
N LYS A 92 -9.17 0.22 -6.89
CA LYS A 92 -10.37 -0.07 -6.10
C LYS A 92 -10.95 1.23 -5.58
N ALA A 93 -12.16 1.55 -6.03
CA ALA A 93 -12.97 2.62 -5.46
C ALA A 93 -14.02 2.03 -4.51
N TYR A 94 -14.33 2.76 -3.45
CA TYR A 94 -15.39 2.43 -2.52
C TYR A 94 -16.30 3.63 -2.36
N THR A 95 -17.59 3.37 -2.33
CA THR A 95 -18.61 4.38 -2.14
C THR A 95 -19.08 4.45 -0.69
N ASP A 96 -19.65 5.59 -0.33
CA ASP A 96 -20.39 5.79 0.91
C ASP A 96 -21.88 5.39 0.75
N LYS A 97 -22.69 5.68 1.77
CA LYS A 97 -24.13 5.40 1.79
C LYS A 97 -24.93 6.19 0.74
N TYR A 98 -24.36 7.26 0.18
CA TYR A 98 -24.97 8.11 -0.84
C TYR A 98 -24.49 7.78 -2.25
N GLY A 99 -23.58 6.80 -2.40
CA GLY A 99 -23.00 6.42 -3.68
C GLY A 99 -21.81 7.28 -4.11
N LEU A 100 -21.32 8.20 -3.27
CA LEU A 100 -20.13 9.00 -3.54
C LEU A 100 -18.88 8.16 -3.30
N ILE A 101 -17.93 8.20 -4.24
CA ILE A 101 -16.62 7.59 -4.02
C ILE A 101 -15.88 8.38 -2.95
N ASN A 102 -15.64 7.74 -1.80
CA ASN A 102 -15.02 8.38 -0.65
C ASN A 102 -13.72 7.69 -0.21
N ARG A 103 -13.41 6.52 -0.77
CA ARG A 103 -12.14 5.82 -0.50
C ARG A 103 -11.56 5.19 -1.76
N LEU A 104 -10.25 5.33 -1.94
CA LEU A 104 -9.51 4.80 -3.08
C LEU A 104 -8.35 3.92 -2.62
N GLY A 105 -8.13 2.79 -3.30
CA GLY A 105 -7.06 1.86 -3.01
C GLY A 105 -6.48 1.21 -4.27
N PHE A 106 -5.34 0.55 -4.09
CA PHE A 106 -4.68 -0.23 -5.13
C PHE A 106 -4.33 -1.60 -4.59
N SER A 107 -4.88 -2.65 -5.19
CA SER A 107 -4.58 -4.04 -4.86
C SER A 107 -3.49 -4.56 -5.78
N PHE A 108 -2.49 -5.26 -5.25
CA PHE A 108 -1.44 -5.90 -6.04
C PHE A 108 -0.81 -7.08 -5.27
N PRO A 109 -0.07 -7.98 -5.96
CA PRO A 109 0.62 -9.08 -5.30
C PRO A 109 1.63 -8.59 -4.26
N ARG A 110 1.64 -9.24 -3.08
CA ARG A 110 2.50 -8.87 -1.94
C ARG A 110 3.97 -8.67 -2.29
N HIS A 111 4.50 -9.45 -3.23
CA HIS A 111 5.91 -9.35 -3.62
C HIS A 111 6.27 -8.02 -4.30
N GLY A 112 5.29 -7.23 -4.77
CA GLY A 112 5.50 -5.86 -5.22
C GLY A 112 6.05 -4.95 -4.11
N VAL A 113 5.68 -5.18 -2.85
CA VAL A 113 6.25 -4.47 -1.69
C VAL A 113 7.75 -4.72 -1.57
N TYR A 114 8.22 -5.93 -1.89
CA TYR A 114 9.64 -6.27 -1.80
C TYR A 114 10.45 -5.56 -2.88
N ILE A 115 9.89 -5.43 -4.10
CA ILE A 115 10.49 -4.62 -5.16
C ILE A 115 10.57 -3.16 -4.72
N HIS A 116 9.49 -2.63 -4.15
CA HIS A 116 9.42 -1.25 -3.69
C HIS A 116 10.43 -0.93 -2.60
N LYS A 117 10.59 -1.82 -1.60
CA LYS A 117 11.51 -1.61 -0.47
C LYS A 117 12.94 -2.12 -0.74
N GLY A 118 13.22 -2.74 -1.89
CA GLY A 118 14.52 -3.36 -2.15
C GLY A 118 14.79 -4.58 -1.26
N ALA A 119 13.74 -5.34 -0.92
CA ALA A 119 13.86 -6.58 -0.16
C ALA A 119 14.06 -7.79 -1.09
N GLY A 120 14.78 -8.81 -0.61
CA GLY A 120 15.09 -10.02 -1.35
C GLY A 120 15.87 -11.05 -0.55
N ARG A 121 16.36 -12.09 -1.24
CA ARG A 121 17.26 -13.09 -0.63
C ARG A 121 18.56 -12.40 -0.22
N GLY A 122 18.93 -12.50 1.05
CA GLY A 122 20.11 -11.81 1.61
C GLY A 122 19.89 -10.34 1.95
N HIS A 123 18.74 -9.76 1.58
CA HIS A 123 18.41 -8.34 1.75
C HIS A 123 17.04 -8.20 2.42
N GLY A 124 16.94 -8.60 3.69
CA GLY A 124 15.71 -8.61 4.46
C GLY A 124 15.42 -7.26 5.14
N GLY A 125 14.13 -6.99 5.38
CA GLY A 125 13.75 -5.90 6.28
C GLY A 125 14.09 -6.20 7.75
N PHE A 126 13.64 -5.36 8.68
CA PHE A 126 13.95 -5.53 10.11
C PHE A 126 13.20 -6.69 10.81
N THR A 127 12.24 -7.30 10.13
CA THR A 127 11.46 -8.44 10.65
C THR A 127 11.61 -9.64 9.71
N GLY A 128 12.04 -10.78 10.26
CA GLY A 128 12.14 -12.03 9.53
C GLY A 128 10.83 -12.81 9.48
N SER A 129 10.77 -13.76 8.55
CA SER A 129 9.66 -14.69 8.35
C SER A 129 10.11 -16.13 8.63
N LYS A 130 9.13 -17.02 8.85
CA LYS A 130 9.31 -18.48 8.87
C LYS A 130 8.42 -19.08 7.78
N TRP A 131 8.89 -20.10 7.08
CA TRP A 131 8.11 -20.78 6.04
C TRP A 131 8.45 -22.27 5.97
N SER A 132 7.47 -23.12 5.62
CA SER A 132 7.75 -24.53 5.33
C SER A 132 8.48 -24.64 3.98
N TYR A 133 9.48 -25.50 3.93
CA TYR A 133 10.21 -25.77 2.71
C TYR A 133 9.40 -26.76 1.87
N VAL A 134 8.92 -26.29 0.73
CA VAL A 134 8.25 -27.13 -0.26
C VAL A 134 9.29 -27.57 -1.29
N LYS A 135 9.43 -28.87 -1.49
CA LYS A 135 10.29 -29.44 -2.54
C LYS A 135 9.43 -29.79 -3.74
N ARG A 136 9.81 -29.28 -4.91
CA ARG A 136 9.13 -29.59 -6.17
C ARG A 136 9.91 -30.68 -6.91
N THR A 137 9.28 -31.84 -7.14
CA THR A 137 9.89 -32.97 -7.85
C THR A 137 8.90 -33.48 -8.90
N ARG A 138 9.33 -33.54 -10.17
CA ARG A 138 8.47 -33.99 -11.31
C ARG A 138 7.09 -33.32 -11.35
N GLY A 139 7.03 -32.01 -11.05
CA GLY A 139 5.79 -31.23 -11.07
C GLY A 139 4.94 -31.31 -9.79
N ILE A 140 5.21 -32.26 -8.89
CA ILE A 140 4.51 -32.42 -7.62
C ILE A 140 5.20 -31.59 -6.53
N GLU A 141 4.43 -30.79 -5.81
CA GLU A 141 4.88 -30.02 -4.64
C GLU A 141 4.64 -30.85 -3.37
N VAL A 142 5.73 -31.19 -2.67
CA VAL A 142 5.70 -31.94 -1.41
C VAL A 142 6.21 -31.02 -0.30
N ASP A 143 5.37 -30.77 0.71
CA ASP A 143 5.85 -30.11 1.93
C ASP A 143 6.81 -31.07 2.66
N THR A 144 8.03 -30.60 2.92
CA THR A 144 9.07 -31.41 3.56
C THR A 144 8.97 -31.40 5.08
N GLY A 145 8.08 -30.60 5.67
CA GLY A 145 8.00 -30.38 7.12
C GLY A 145 9.16 -29.55 7.69
N ILE A 146 10.16 -29.19 6.88
CA ILE A 146 11.31 -28.40 7.31
C ILE A 146 10.93 -26.93 7.36
N ILE A 147 11.00 -26.31 8.54
CA ILE A 147 10.78 -24.87 8.70
C ILE A 147 12.10 -24.13 8.41
N ARG A 148 12.04 -23.20 7.46
CA ARG A 148 13.11 -22.25 7.16
C ARG A 148 12.84 -20.93 7.88
N HIS A 149 13.93 -20.24 8.20
CA HIS A 149 13.92 -18.93 8.83
C HIS A 149 14.66 -17.92 7.94
N THR A 150 14.26 -16.66 8.01
CA THR A 150 15.07 -15.58 7.45
C THR A 150 16.47 -15.61 8.08
N ASN A 151 17.51 -15.52 7.23
CA ASN A 151 18.88 -15.39 7.70
C ASN A 151 19.00 -14.13 8.59
N PRO A 152 19.37 -14.24 9.87
CA PRO A 152 19.50 -13.08 10.75
C PRO A 152 20.44 -12.00 10.23
N ASP A 153 21.46 -12.36 9.45
CA ASP A 153 22.43 -11.42 8.86
C ASP A 153 21.84 -10.60 7.72
N SER A 154 20.75 -11.08 7.10
CA SER A 154 20.06 -10.32 6.05
C SER A 154 19.17 -9.20 6.59
N LEU A 155 18.89 -9.16 7.89
CA LEU A 155 17.91 -8.24 8.45
C LEU A 155 18.47 -6.82 8.59
N GLY A 156 17.78 -5.86 7.98
CA GLY A 156 18.23 -4.46 7.92
C GLY A 156 18.99 -4.14 6.62
N GLU A 157 19.27 -5.15 5.79
CA GLU A 157 19.95 -5.03 4.50
C GLU A 157 18.98 -4.83 3.33
N GLN A 158 17.74 -4.40 3.59
CA GLN A 158 16.84 -3.94 2.52
C GLN A 158 17.38 -2.64 1.94
N ASN A 159 17.27 -2.46 0.62
CA ASN A 159 17.81 -1.28 -0.07
C ASN A 159 19.33 -1.08 0.16
N SER A 160 20.09 -2.16 0.28
CA SER A 160 21.55 -2.14 0.42
C SER A 160 22.20 -3.11 -0.57
N GLY A 161 23.51 -2.94 -0.79
CA GLY A 161 24.30 -3.79 -1.67
C GLY A 161 23.72 -3.92 -3.08
N GLY A 162 23.65 -5.15 -3.59
CA GLY A 162 23.14 -5.45 -4.94
C GLY A 162 21.61 -5.40 -5.09
N ARG A 163 20.86 -5.03 -4.04
CA ARG A 163 19.39 -4.99 -4.07
C ARG A 163 18.87 -3.61 -3.66
N LEU A 164 18.78 -2.72 -4.64
CA LEU A 164 18.25 -1.37 -4.46
C LEU A 164 16.71 -1.34 -4.52
N ALA A 165 16.12 -0.43 -3.77
CA ALA A 165 14.70 -0.13 -3.79
C ALA A 165 14.30 0.46 -5.15
N PHE A 166 13.29 -0.12 -5.77
CA PHE A 166 12.67 0.44 -6.96
C PHE A 166 11.32 1.01 -6.56
N ARG A 167 11.29 2.31 -6.24
CA ARG A 167 10.10 3.00 -5.73
C ARG A 167 9.05 3.20 -6.82
N TRP A 168 8.33 2.14 -7.16
CA TRP A 168 7.40 2.12 -8.30
C TRP A 168 6.00 2.64 -7.97
N PHE A 169 5.62 2.69 -6.69
CA PHE A 169 4.27 3.07 -6.27
C PHE A 169 4.23 4.49 -5.67
N ASP A 170 4.87 4.69 -4.52
CA ASP A 170 4.80 5.94 -3.74
C ASP A 170 5.08 7.23 -4.52
N PRO A 171 6.12 7.33 -5.38
CA PRO A 171 6.37 8.56 -6.13
C PRO A 171 5.25 8.91 -7.10
N VAL A 172 4.67 7.90 -7.78
CA VAL A 172 3.59 8.09 -8.74
C VAL A 172 2.33 8.59 -8.04
N ILE A 173 1.95 7.95 -6.92
CA ILE A 173 0.81 8.41 -6.13
C ILE A 173 1.03 9.85 -5.66
N LYS A 174 2.19 10.14 -5.09
CA LYS A 174 2.49 11.46 -4.54
C LYS A 174 2.43 12.56 -5.59
N SER A 175 2.93 12.32 -6.81
CA SER A 175 2.87 13.32 -7.89
C SER A 175 1.46 13.58 -8.42
N ARG A 176 0.52 12.65 -8.19
CA ARG A 176 -0.85 12.71 -8.73
C ARG A 176 -1.89 13.21 -7.72
N LEU A 177 -1.51 13.40 -6.46
CA LEU A 177 -2.40 13.94 -5.43
C LEU A 177 -2.91 15.37 -5.71
N PRO A 178 -2.13 16.30 -6.30
CA PRO A 178 -2.66 17.63 -6.62
C PRO A 178 -3.84 17.58 -7.60
N GLU A 179 -3.75 16.75 -8.64
CA GLU A 179 -4.84 16.54 -9.60
C GLU A 179 -6.11 15.97 -8.93
N LEU A 180 -5.94 15.07 -7.97
CA LEU A 180 -7.07 14.56 -7.17
C LEU A 180 -7.71 15.68 -6.34
N ALA A 181 -6.89 16.56 -5.76
CA ALA A 181 -7.37 17.72 -5.01
C ALA A 181 -8.15 18.69 -5.91
N ASP A 182 -7.67 18.96 -7.11
CA ASP A 182 -8.36 19.80 -8.10
C ASP A 182 -9.71 19.20 -8.52
N ILE A 183 -9.79 17.88 -8.72
CA ILE A 183 -11.07 17.18 -8.95
C ILE A 183 -12.01 17.41 -7.77
N CYS A 184 -11.55 17.20 -6.54
CA CYS A 184 -12.38 17.36 -5.35
C CYS A 184 -12.90 18.80 -5.20
N MET A 185 -12.05 19.81 -5.38
CA MET A 185 -12.41 21.23 -5.26
C MET A 185 -13.41 21.70 -6.32
N ARG A 186 -13.48 21.05 -7.49
CA ARG A 186 -14.49 21.39 -8.51
C ARG A 186 -15.91 20.96 -8.11
N HIS A 187 -16.03 19.94 -7.26
CA HIS A 187 -17.31 19.37 -6.87
C HIS A 187 -17.71 19.67 -5.43
N PHE A 188 -16.76 20.01 -4.56
CA PHE A 188 -16.97 20.20 -3.13
C PHE A 188 -16.07 21.32 -2.60
N ASP A 189 -16.62 22.17 -1.73
CA ASP A 189 -15.88 23.27 -1.12
C ASP A 189 -15.10 22.81 0.12
N THR A 190 -15.57 21.74 0.77
CA THR A 190 -15.06 21.30 2.09
C THR A 190 -14.43 19.91 2.09
N MET A 191 -14.11 19.36 0.91
CA MET A 191 -13.54 18.02 0.79
C MET A 191 -12.11 17.95 1.34
N LEU A 192 -11.83 16.94 2.14
CA LEU A 192 -10.51 16.66 2.71
C LEU A 192 -9.95 15.36 2.11
N ILE A 193 -8.67 15.38 1.76
CA ILE A 193 -7.95 14.21 1.25
C ILE A 193 -6.93 13.75 2.30
N ASP A 194 -7.12 12.54 2.83
CA ASP A 194 -6.11 11.84 3.63
C ASP A 194 -5.49 10.70 2.81
N ALA A 195 -4.31 10.98 2.25
CA ALA A 195 -3.48 10.00 1.56
C ALA A 195 -2.36 9.41 2.45
N THR A 196 -2.36 9.68 3.75
CA THR A 196 -1.21 9.35 4.60
C THR A 196 -0.97 7.85 4.75
N ARG A 197 -1.99 7.00 4.53
CA ARG A 197 -1.93 5.56 4.75
C ARG A 197 -1.66 4.73 3.50
N ILE A 198 -1.74 5.33 2.30
CA ILE A 198 -1.60 4.61 1.03
C ILE A 198 -0.16 4.17 0.75
N PHE A 199 0.83 4.92 1.26
CA PHE A 199 2.24 4.71 0.94
C PHE A 199 2.85 3.43 1.54
N ILE A 200 3.78 2.82 0.79
CA ILE A 200 4.49 1.60 1.16
C ILE A 200 5.63 1.89 2.14
N GLU A 201 6.33 3.02 2.01
CA GLU A 201 7.53 3.34 2.80
C GLU A 201 7.33 3.68 4.28
N LYS A 202 6.09 3.72 4.78
CA LYS A 202 5.80 3.87 6.22
C LYS A 202 6.04 2.61 7.05
#